data_AF-A0A8T5HFI6-F1
#
_entry.id   AF-A0A8T5HFI6-F1
#
_cell.length_a   1.000
_cell.length_b   1.000
_cell.length_c   1.000
_cell.angle_alpha   90.00
_cell.angle_beta   90.00
_cell.angle_gamma   90.00
#
_symmetry.space_group_name_H-M   'P 1'
#
loop_
_entity.id
_entity.type
_entity.pdbx_description
1 polymer ?
#
loop_
_entity_poly.entity_id
_entity_poly.type
_entity_poly.pdbx_seq_one_letter_code
_entity_poly.pdbx_strand_id
1 'polypeptide(L)'
;MFIRIKHIKQQPYAYKVRNKWTKKGTRQKTAGYLGRVFYLNPVKDLTFEEFIHNEFNQDLTDYMKSSSSRVVIQDLVRFELIKQGFIYKGKNRNILLYLPNMTPKKPKKGNKVKSETLIKVELAQSFLNITNVKKPIVLALNNDFLCNYTLRKLMRFKSFSSEEECGRELARVFIAAGIHIVPSLFVEVFQKVYSRGGSYVK
;
A
#
# COMPACT_ATOMS: atom_id res chain seq x y z
N MET A 1 0.57 7.37 16.44
CA MET A 1 -0.76 7.41 15.79
C MET A 1 -1.05 6.03 15.24
N PHE A 2 -2.30 5.59 15.27
CA PHE A 2 -2.72 4.30 14.73
C PHE A 2 -4.07 4.44 14.02
N ILE A 3 -4.45 3.43 13.24
CA ILE A 3 -5.73 3.35 12.55
C ILE A 3 -6.69 2.53 13.41
N ARG A 4 -7.93 3.01 13.56
CA ARG A 4 -9.01 2.30 14.27
C ARG A 4 -10.20 2.12 13.34
N ILE A 5 -10.79 0.92 13.36
CA ILE A 5 -12.03 0.63 12.65
C ILE A 5 -13.23 0.89 13.56
N LYS A 6 -14.28 1.50 13.00
CA LYS A 6 -15.60 1.63 13.61
C LYS A 6 -16.65 1.13 12.63
N HIS A 7 -17.66 0.43 13.14
CA HIS A 7 -18.80 -0.02 12.35
C HIS A 7 -19.94 0.99 12.49
N ILE A 8 -20.44 1.49 11.36
CA ILE A 8 -21.59 2.40 11.29
C ILE A 8 -22.58 1.78 10.32
N LYS A 9 -23.78 1.44 10.79
CA LYS A 9 -24.79 0.73 9.98
C LYS A 9 -24.20 -0.52 9.29
N GLN A 10 -23.50 -1.36 10.08
CA GLN A 10 -22.80 -2.57 9.63
C GLN A 10 -21.65 -2.35 8.63
N GLN A 11 -21.35 -1.11 8.25
CA GLN A 11 -20.24 -0.81 7.34
C GLN A 11 -18.99 -0.40 8.13
N PRO A 12 -17.81 -0.93 7.77
CA PRO A 12 -16.55 -0.62 8.44
C PRO A 12 -15.94 0.69 7.91
N TYR A 13 -15.52 1.55 8.83
CA TYR A 13 -14.91 2.85 8.55
C TYR A 13 -13.61 3.02 9.34
N ALA A 14 -12.57 3.47 8.67
CA ALA A 14 -11.26 3.70 9.26
C ALA A 14 -11.08 5.16 9.69
N TYR A 15 -10.50 5.31 10.87
CA TYR A 15 -10.19 6.60 11.47
C TYR A 15 -8.73 6.62 11.92
N LYS A 16 -8.08 7.76 11.70
CA LYS A 16 -6.77 8.07 12.28
C LYS A 16 -6.97 8.47 13.73
N VAL A 17 -6.27 7.84 14.66
CA VAL A 17 -6.39 8.08 16.11
C VAL A 17 -5.03 8.37 16.73
N ARG A 18 -5.01 9.24 17.74
CA ARG A 18 -3.85 9.50 18.59
C ARG A 18 -4.21 9.34 20.06
N ASN A 19 -3.25 8.89 20.86
CA ASN A 19 -3.37 8.92 22.31
C ASN A 19 -3.10 10.34 22.82
N LYS A 20 -3.84 10.75 23.85
CA LYS A 20 -3.68 12.00 24.58
C LYS A 20 -3.73 11.68 26.08
N TRP A 21 -2.69 12.05 26.81
CA TRP A 21 -2.70 11.97 28.28
C TRP A 21 -3.60 13.06 28.87
N THR A 22 -4.38 12.70 29.89
CA THR A 22 -5.25 13.62 30.65
C THR A 22 -5.09 13.34 32.14
N LYS A 23 -5.61 14.23 33.00
CA LYS A 23 -5.61 14.03 34.47
C LYS A 23 -6.26 12.69 34.89
N LYS A 24 -7.20 12.16 34.08
CA LYS A 24 -7.91 10.89 34.33
C LYS A 24 -7.29 9.69 33.56
N GLY A 25 -6.06 9.82 33.09
CA GLY A 25 -5.35 8.78 32.31
C GLY A 25 -5.36 9.01 30.79
N THR A 26 -4.94 7.99 30.04
CA THR A 26 -4.83 8.04 28.57
C THR A 26 -6.19 7.99 27.90
N ARG A 27 -6.47 8.96 27.02
CA ARG A 27 -7.66 8.96 26.15
C ARG A 27 -7.28 8.94 24.68
N GLN A 28 -8.13 8.30 23.88
CA GLN A 28 -7.99 8.30 22.42
C GLN A 28 -8.73 9.50 21.81
N LYS A 29 -8.05 10.28 20.98
CA LYS A 29 -8.64 11.36 20.18
C LYS A 29 -8.62 11.00 18.71
N THR A 30 -9.79 11.00 18.06
CA THR A 30 -9.90 10.90 16.61
C THR A 30 -9.21 12.11 15.97
N ALA A 31 -8.22 11.85 15.13
CA ALA A 31 -7.47 12.86 14.40
C ALA A 31 -8.06 13.12 13.00
N GLY A 32 -8.72 12.13 12.39
CA GLY A 32 -9.37 12.31 11.09
C GLY A 32 -10.03 11.04 10.57
N TYR A 33 -10.98 11.21 9.66
CA TYR A 33 -11.59 10.13 8.89
C TYR A 33 -10.68 9.73 7.72
N LEU A 34 -10.48 8.43 7.49
CA LEU A 34 -9.61 7.93 6.42
C LEU A 34 -10.38 7.36 5.22
N GLY A 35 -11.56 6.80 5.45
CA GLY A 35 -12.38 6.19 4.40
C GLY A 35 -13.17 4.98 4.87
N ARG A 36 -14.04 4.47 4.00
CA ARG A 36 -14.67 3.15 4.16
C ARG A 36 -13.62 2.06 3.95
N VAL A 37 -13.67 1.02 4.75
CA VAL A 37 -12.75 -0.13 4.64
C VAL A 37 -13.30 -1.12 3.61
N PHE A 38 -12.43 -1.58 2.73
CA PHE A 38 -12.67 -2.66 1.80
C PHE A 38 -11.77 -3.83 2.19
N TYR A 39 -12.39 -4.99 2.38
CA TYR A 39 -11.69 -6.25 2.58
C TYR A 39 -11.50 -6.91 1.22
N LEU A 40 -10.28 -7.31 0.93
CA LEU A 40 -9.90 -7.97 -0.30
C LEU A 40 -9.45 -9.39 0.04
N ASN A 41 -9.72 -10.31 -0.87
CA ASN A 41 -9.25 -11.68 -0.75
C ASN A 41 -8.08 -11.86 -1.72
N PRO A 42 -6.96 -12.48 -1.28
CA PRO A 42 -5.87 -12.83 -2.17
C PRO A 42 -6.39 -13.68 -3.33
N VAL A 43 -5.99 -13.31 -4.55
CA VAL A 43 -6.38 -13.97 -5.81
C VAL A 43 -5.20 -14.75 -6.40
N LYS A 44 -3.97 -14.32 -6.11
CA LYS A 44 -2.74 -14.94 -6.62
C LYS A 44 -1.81 -15.29 -5.47
N ASP A 45 -1.26 -16.49 -5.55
CA ASP A 45 -0.06 -16.86 -4.81
C ASP A 45 1.13 -16.59 -5.74
N LEU A 46 1.96 -15.62 -5.37
CA LEU A 46 3.06 -15.11 -6.19
C LEU A 46 4.14 -14.61 -5.24
N THR A 47 5.39 -14.97 -5.52
CA THR A 47 6.56 -14.42 -4.82
C THR A 47 6.98 -13.07 -5.42
N PHE A 48 7.82 -12.32 -4.72
CA PHE A 48 8.26 -11.03 -5.26
C PHE A 48 9.22 -11.23 -6.44
N GLU A 49 10.02 -12.29 -6.40
CA GLU A 49 10.93 -12.74 -7.45
C GLU A 49 10.16 -13.04 -8.74
N GLU A 50 9.09 -13.82 -8.66
CA GLU A 50 8.22 -14.13 -9.80
C GLU A 50 7.55 -12.87 -10.35
N PHE A 51 7.12 -11.96 -9.47
CA PHE A 51 6.57 -10.67 -9.88
C PHE A 51 7.59 -9.86 -10.70
N ILE A 52 8.83 -9.75 -10.21
CA ILE A 52 9.88 -9.00 -10.90
C ILE A 52 10.20 -9.64 -12.26
N HIS A 53 10.34 -10.96 -12.31
CA HIS A 53 10.57 -11.69 -13.54
C HIS A 53 9.44 -11.46 -14.56
N ASN A 54 8.19 -11.64 -14.14
CA ASN A 54 7.03 -11.53 -15.04
C ASN A 54 6.80 -10.10 -15.56
N GLU A 55 7.05 -9.07 -14.73
CA GLU A 55 6.75 -7.68 -15.09
C GLU A 55 7.90 -6.96 -15.79
N PHE A 56 9.14 -7.35 -15.52
CA PHE A 56 10.33 -6.65 -15.99
C PHE A 56 11.26 -7.54 -16.82
N ASN A 57 11.03 -8.85 -16.87
CA ASN A 57 11.91 -9.82 -17.52
C ASN A 57 13.37 -9.70 -17.01
N GLN A 58 13.53 -9.60 -15.69
CA GLN A 58 14.80 -9.42 -14.99
C GLN A 58 14.90 -10.37 -13.79
N ASP A 59 16.13 -10.73 -13.42
CA ASP A 59 16.40 -11.40 -12.14
C ASP A 59 16.25 -10.43 -10.96
N LEU A 60 15.86 -10.93 -9.78
CA LEU A 60 15.69 -10.10 -8.60
C LEU A 60 17.00 -9.39 -8.23
N THR A 61 18.15 -10.06 -8.32
CA THR A 61 19.45 -9.50 -7.96
C THR A 61 19.81 -8.30 -8.84
N ASP A 62 19.57 -8.42 -10.15
CA ASP A 62 19.87 -7.36 -11.13
C ASP A 62 18.88 -6.20 -11.03
N TYR A 63 17.60 -6.52 -10.79
CA TYR A 63 16.56 -5.53 -10.51
C TYR A 63 16.92 -4.74 -9.24
N MET A 64 17.33 -5.42 -8.17
CA MET A 64 17.72 -4.76 -6.93
C MET A 64 18.95 -3.90 -7.16
N LYS A 65 20.01 -4.34 -7.85
CA LYS A 65 21.18 -3.49 -8.14
C LYS A 65 20.82 -2.21 -8.91
N SER A 66 20.01 -2.32 -9.95
CA SER A 66 19.67 -1.21 -10.86
C SER A 66 18.59 -0.26 -10.32
N SER A 67 17.70 -0.74 -9.45
CA SER A 67 16.56 0.04 -8.98
C SER A 67 16.89 0.92 -7.77
N SER A 68 16.29 2.12 -7.74
CA SER A 68 16.31 2.98 -6.55
C SER A 68 15.41 2.43 -5.45
N SER A 69 15.71 2.71 -4.17
CA SER A 69 14.88 2.30 -3.03
C SER A 69 13.41 2.67 -3.19
N ARG A 70 13.15 3.87 -3.72
CA ARG A 70 11.80 4.36 -3.97
C ARG A 70 11.05 3.51 -5.01
N VAL A 71 11.72 3.11 -6.08
CA VAL A 71 11.14 2.24 -7.12
C VAL A 71 10.82 0.88 -6.52
N VAL A 72 11.75 0.29 -5.76
CA VAL A 72 11.52 -1.00 -5.09
C VAL A 72 10.34 -0.94 -4.12
N ILE A 73 10.26 0.10 -3.28
CA ILE A 73 9.11 0.31 -2.36
C ILE A 73 7.80 0.44 -3.16
N GLN A 74 7.82 1.15 -4.28
CA GLN A 74 6.64 1.30 -5.13
C GLN A 74 6.20 -0.04 -5.73
N ASP A 75 7.15 -0.84 -6.19
CA ASP A 75 6.93 -2.16 -6.78
C ASP A 75 6.45 -3.17 -5.75
N LEU A 76 6.91 -3.09 -4.50
CA LEU A 76 6.34 -3.87 -3.39
C LEU A 76 4.86 -3.55 -3.14
N VAL A 77 4.46 -2.28 -3.24
CA VAL A 77 3.03 -1.90 -3.15
C VAL A 77 2.25 -2.43 -4.35
N ARG A 78 2.81 -2.39 -5.56
CA ARG A 78 2.18 -2.94 -6.78
C ARG A 78 2.00 -4.45 -6.66
N PHE A 79 3.05 -5.16 -6.25
CA PHE A 79 3.06 -6.59 -6.01
C PHE A 79 1.92 -7.00 -5.08
N GLU A 80 1.82 -6.34 -3.92
CA GLU A 80 0.77 -6.66 -2.95
C GLU A 80 -0.63 -6.41 -3.52
N LEU A 81 -0.84 -5.32 -4.25
CA LEU A 81 -2.12 -5.05 -4.91
C LEU A 81 -2.45 -6.08 -6.00
N ILE A 82 -1.47 -6.51 -6.79
CA ILE A 82 -1.66 -7.51 -7.85
C ILE A 82 -2.02 -8.87 -7.26
N LYS A 83 -1.46 -9.24 -6.10
CA LYS A 83 -1.88 -10.43 -5.35
C LYS A 83 -3.36 -10.37 -4.96
N GLN A 84 -3.89 -9.18 -4.68
CA GLN A 84 -5.31 -8.95 -4.41
C GLN A 84 -6.19 -8.79 -5.67
N GLY A 85 -5.65 -9.07 -6.86
CA GLY A 85 -6.40 -9.03 -8.13
C GLY A 85 -6.49 -7.66 -8.79
N PHE A 86 -5.65 -6.69 -8.40
CA PHE A 86 -5.54 -5.43 -9.14
C PHE A 86 -4.85 -5.66 -10.50
N ILE A 87 -5.23 -4.84 -11.47
CA ILE A 87 -4.65 -4.82 -12.83
C ILE A 87 -4.19 -3.42 -13.21
N TYR A 88 -3.18 -3.30 -14.06
CA TYR A 88 -2.75 -2.00 -14.58
C TYR A 88 -3.77 -1.37 -15.52
N LYS A 89 -3.88 -0.05 -15.49
CA LYS A 89 -4.66 0.72 -16.46
C LYS A 89 -3.87 0.90 -17.76
N GLY A 90 -3.99 -0.06 -18.67
CA GLY A 90 -3.27 -0.05 -19.95
C GLY A 90 -1.76 -0.13 -19.73
N LYS A 91 -0.98 0.71 -20.43
CA LYS A 91 0.49 0.75 -20.29
C LYS A 91 0.97 1.56 -19.06
N ASN A 92 0.08 2.24 -18.34
CA ASN A 92 0.48 3.10 -17.23
C ASN A 92 0.59 2.30 -15.92
N ARG A 93 1.83 1.91 -15.57
CA ARG A 93 2.17 1.17 -14.35
C ARG A 93 1.93 1.94 -13.03
N ASN A 94 1.58 3.23 -13.10
CA ASN A 94 1.28 4.04 -11.92
C ASN A 94 -0.21 4.00 -11.53
N ILE A 95 -1.07 3.39 -12.35
CA ILE A 95 -2.50 3.33 -12.07
C ILE A 95 -2.95 1.86 -12.06
N LEU A 96 -3.42 1.41 -10.91
CA LEU A 96 -4.00 0.09 -10.74
C LEU A 96 -5.51 0.20 -10.51
N LEU A 97 -6.25 -0.74 -11.08
CA LEU A 97 -7.70 -0.82 -11.00
C LEU A 97 -8.09 -2.18 -10.42
N TYR A 98 -9.12 -2.19 -9.58
CA TYR A 98 -9.74 -3.40 -9.08
C TYR A 98 -11.24 -3.38 -9.41
N LEU A 99 -11.71 -4.50 -9.95
CA LEU A 99 -13.06 -4.72 -10.46
C LEU A 99 -13.65 -5.95 -9.75
N PRO A 100 -14.50 -5.79 -8.74
CA PRO A 100 -14.89 -6.88 -7.84
C PRO A 100 -15.65 -8.06 -8.46
N ASN A 101 -16.04 -7.99 -9.74
CA ASN A 101 -16.83 -9.05 -10.40
C ASN A 101 -16.34 -9.41 -11.81
N MET A 102 -15.08 -9.10 -12.15
CA MET A 102 -14.49 -9.66 -13.37
C MET A 102 -14.11 -11.13 -13.17
N THR A 103 -15.12 -12.00 -13.05
CA THR A 103 -14.95 -13.30 -13.69
C THR A 103 -14.85 -13.02 -15.19
N PRO A 104 -13.92 -13.65 -15.93
CA PRO A 104 -13.75 -13.43 -17.37
C PRO A 104 -14.91 -14.06 -18.15
N LYS A 105 -16.15 -13.59 -17.92
CA LYS A 105 -17.31 -13.95 -18.71
C LYS A 105 -17.47 -12.89 -19.80
N LYS A 106 -17.36 -13.33 -21.06
CA LYS A 106 -17.55 -12.48 -22.25
C LYS A 106 -18.83 -11.65 -22.10
N PRO A 107 -18.80 -10.33 -22.34
CA PRO A 107 -19.95 -9.47 -22.15
C PRO A 107 -21.09 -9.88 -23.10
N LYS A 108 -22.26 -10.22 -22.54
CA LYS A 108 -23.49 -10.37 -23.33
C LYS A 108 -23.92 -8.98 -23.81
N LYS A 109 -24.01 -8.80 -25.14
CA LYS A 109 -24.53 -7.57 -25.77
C LYS A 109 -25.92 -7.25 -25.19
N GLY A 110 -26.07 -6.10 -24.53
CA GLY A 110 -27.40 -5.53 -24.25
C GLY A 110 -27.63 -4.92 -22.87
N ASN A 111 -26.93 -5.36 -21.82
CA ASN A 111 -27.19 -4.84 -20.46
C ASN A 111 -26.19 -3.74 -20.07
N LYS A 112 -26.70 -2.52 -19.84
CA LYS A 112 -26.00 -1.45 -19.11
C LYS A 112 -25.79 -1.89 -17.66
N VAL A 113 -24.72 -2.63 -17.40
CA VAL A 113 -24.26 -2.93 -16.04
C VAL A 113 -23.88 -1.59 -15.40
N LYS A 114 -24.63 -1.13 -14.39
CA LYS A 114 -24.21 -0.02 -13.52
C LYS A 114 -22.83 -0.39 -13.00
N SER A 115 -21.79 0.33 -13.42
CA SER A 115 -20.40 0.01 -13.14
C SER A 115 -20.18 -0.17 -11.62
N GLU A 116 -20.05 -1.43 -11.21
CA GLU A 116 -19.79 -1.85 -9.85
C GLU A 116 -18.41 -1.37 -9.42
N THR A 117 -18.37 -0.61 -8.32
CA THR A 117 -17.22 -0.45 -7.42
C THR A 117 -15.84 -0.52 -8.12
N LEU A 118 -15.46 0.53 -8.86
CA LEU A 118 -14.11 0.65 -9.38
C LEU A 118 -13.19 1.23 -8.30
N ILE A 119 -12.33 0.39 -7.72
CA ILE A 119 -11.25 0.87 -6.85
C ILE A 119 -10.08 1.26 -7.74
N LYS A 120 -9.54 2.46 -7.52
CA LYS A 120 -8.41 3.02 -8.25
C LYS A 120 -7.29 3.37 -7.28
N VAL A 121 -6.10 2.85 -7.55
CA VAL A 121 -4.85 3.19 -6.85
C VAL A 121 -3.92 3.92 -7.80
N GLU A 122 -3.44 5.09 -7.39
CA GLU A 122 -2.46 5.90 -8.11
C GLU A 122 -1.17 5.99 -7.30
N LEU A 123 -0.05 5.61 -7.91
CA LEU A 123 1.27 5.53 -7.31
C LEU A 123 2.27 6.53 -7.92
N ALA A 124 1.79 7.61 -8.54
CA ALA A 124 2.69 8.61 -9.11
C ALA A 124 3.36 9.47 -8.01
N GLN A 125 4.56 10.02 -8.29
CA GLN A 125 5.30 10.85 -7.34
C GLN A 125 4.49 12.03 -6.78
N SER A 126 3.68 12.67 -7.63
CA SER A 126 2.77 13.76 -7.31
C SER A 126 1.42 13.28 -6.77
N PHE A 127 0.98 12.06 -7.12
CA PHE A 127 -0.36 11.55 -6.83
C PHE A 127 -0.28 10.16 -6.18
N LEU A 128 -0.42 10.14 -4.85
CA LEU A 128 -0.49 8.94 -4.03
C LEU A 128 -1.89 8.83 -3.41
N ASN A 129 -2.79 8.15 -4.12
CA ASN A 129 -4.22 8.12 -3.81
C ASN A 129 -4.84 6.74 -4.03
N ILE A 130 -5.77 6.38 -3.16
CA ILE A 130 -6.60 5.18 -3.19
C ILE A 130 -8.04 5.66 -3.07
N THR A 131 -8.83 5.41 -4.11
CA THR A 131 -10.20 5.93 -4.20
C THR A 131 -11.19 4.92 -4.75
N ASN A 132 -12.44 5.09 -4.37
CA ASN A 132 -13.60 4.43 -4.97
C ASN A 132 -14.59 5.52 -5.36
N VAL A 133 -14.89 5.65 -6.66
CA VAL A 133 -15.72 6.75 -7.20
C VAL A 133 -15.31 8.11 -6.61
N LYS A 134 -14.01 8.46 -6.72
CA LYS A 134 -13.39 9.71 -6.21
C LYS A 134 -13.36 9.87 -4.68
N LYS A 135 -14.01 9.01 -3.90
CA LYS A 135 -13.96 9.07 -2.43
C LYS A 135 -12.75 8.31 -1.91
N PRO A 136 -12.03 8.83 -0.90
CA PRO A 136 -10.94 8.09 -0.29
C PRO A 136 -11.46 6.84 0.42
N ILE A 137 -10.71 5.76 0.30
CA ILE A 137 -11.03 4.47 0.94
C ILE A 137 -9.80 3.93 1.65
N VAL A 138 -10.01 2.83 2.38
CA VAL A 138 -8.98 2.06 3.04
C VAL A 138 -9.08 0.62 2.56
N LEU A 139 -7.96 0.02 2.17
CA LEU A 139 -7.86 -1.40 1.86
C LEU A 139 -7.34 -2.10 3.11
N ALA A 140 -8.05 -3.10 3.60
CA ALA A 140 -7.48 -4.04 4.57
C ALA A 140 -6.57 -5.00 3.80
N LEU A 141 -5.27 -4.94 4.06
CA LEU A 141 -4.25 -5.79 3.44
C LEU A 141 -3.51 -6.53 4.54
N ASN A 142 -3.46 -7.86 4.41
CA ASN A 142 -2.87 -8.73 5.43
C ASN A 142 -3.47 -8.40 6.82
N ASN A 143 -2.63 -7.99 7.77
CA ASN A 143 -3.04 -7.66 9.14
C ASN A 143 -3.24 -6.15 9.40
N ASP A 144 -3.13 -5.31 8.37
CA ASP A 144 -3.09 -3.85 8.50
C ASP A 144 -3.83 -3.13 7.35
N PHE A 145 -3.59 -1.83 7.17
CA PHE A 145 -4.42 -0.98 6.30
C PHE A 145 -3.62 -0.13 5.32
N LEU A 146 -3.82 -0.36 4.02
CA LEU A 146 -3.33 0.51 2.96
C LEU A 146 -4.35 1.60 2.65
N CYS A 147 -3.97 2.86 2.91
CA CYS A 147 -4.77 4.04 2.62
C CYS A 147 -3.86 5.20 2.20
N ASN A 148 -4.44 6.35 1.82
CA ASN A 148 -3.67 7.54 1.43
C ASN A 148 -2.64 7.96 2.49
N TYR A 149 -2.96 7.80 3.78
CA TYR A 149 -2.04 8.16 4.85
C TYR A 149 -0.85 7.21 4.93
N THR A 150 -1.07 5.89 4.97
CA THR A 150 0.00 4.89 5.09
C THR A 150 0.83 4.81 3.82
N LEU A 151 0.20 4.89 2.65
CA LEU A 151 0.87 4.95 1.35
C LEU A 151 1.81 6.16 1.25
N ARG A 152 1.36 7.36 1.64
CA ARG A 152 2.23 8.55 1.63
C ARG A 152 3.38 8.43 2.61
N LYS A 153 3.13 7.84 3.79
CA LYS A 153 4.17 7.62 4.80
C LYS A 153 5.25 6.66 4.30
N LEU A 154 4.86 5.60 3.58
CA LEU A 154 5.77 4.62 2.98
C LEU A 154 6.56 5.23 1.81
N MET A 155 5.87 5.81 0.82
CA MET A 155 6.49 6.36 -0.40
C MET A 155 7.36 7.61 -0.15
N ARG A 156 7.11 8.32 0.95
CA ARG A 156 7.87 9.52 1.35
C ARG A 156 8.60 9.29 2.68
N PHE A 157 8.85 8.04 3.03
CA PHE A 157 9.58 7.68 4.24
C PHE A 157 10.89 8.46 4.30
N LYS A 158 11.21 9.09 5.42
CA LYS A 158 12.45 9.82 5.69
C LYS A 158 12.75 9.59 7.16
N SER A 159 14.01 9.35 7.50
CA SER A 159 14.43 9.17 8.89
C SER A 159 15.75 9.90 9.13
N PHE A 160 15.90 10.47 10.31
CA PHE A 160 17.10 11.22 10.70
C PHE A 160 17.73 10.62 11.96
N SER A 161 17.38 9.37 12.26
CA SER A 161 17.82 8.66 13.44
C SER A 161 19.01 7.75 13.13
N SER A 162 19.50 7.06 14.15
CA SER A 162 20.52 6.03 13.99
C SER A 162 20.06 4.94 13.02
N GLU A 163 21.01 4.19 12.47
CA GLU A 163 20.74 3.07 11.56
C GLU A 163 19.66 2.12 12.10
N GLU A 164 19.81 1.71 13.36
CA GLU A 164 18.88 0.80 14.02
C GLU A 164 17.47 1.41 14.16
N GLU A 165 17.38 2.68 14.56
CA GLU A 165 16.11 3.37 14.68
C GLU A 165 15.44 3.57 13.31
N CYS A 166 16.22 3.93 12.28
CA CYS A 166 15.74 4.06 10.91
C CYS A 166 15.17 2.72 10.40
N GLY A 167 15.86 1.60 10.66
CA GLY A 167 15.38 0.26 10.32
C GLY A 167 14.06 -0.05 11.02
N ARG A 168 13.94 0.20 12.33
CA ARG A 168 12.71 0.02 13.09
C ARG A 168 11.56 0.90 12.57
N GLU A 169 11.85 2.15 12.20
CA GLU A 169 10.87 3.06 11.63
C GLU A 169 10.39 2.61 10.26
N LEU A 170 11.30 2.17 9.38
CA LEU A 170 10.97 1.66 8.06
C LEU A 170 10.07 0.42 8.16
N ALA A 171 10.45 -0.55 9.00
CA ALA A 171 9.66 -1.76 9.25
C ALA A 171 8.25 -1.43 9.75
N ARG A 172 8.12 -0.49 10.71
CA ARG A 172 6.82 -0.03 11.22
C ARG A 172 5.95 0.58 10.12
N VAL A 173 6.55 1.25 9.14
CA VAL A 173 5.80 1.86 8.04
C VAL A 173 5.33 0.82 7.02
N PHE A 174 6.13 -0.21 6.74
CA PHE A 174 5.70 -1.37 5.95
C PHE A 174 4.52 -2.10 6.61
N ILE A 175 4.68 -2.48 7.88
CA ILE A 175 3.63 -3.16 8.66
C ILE A 175 2.35 -2.34 8.66
N ALA A 176 2.42 -1.05 9.02
CA ALA A 176 1.24 -0.19 9.06
C ALA A 176 0.55 -0.01 7.69
N ALA A 177 1.26 -0.20 6.58
CA ALA A 177 0.71 -0.17 5.23
C ALA A 177 0.11 -1.52 4.80
N GLY A 178 0.20 -2.55 5.64
CA GLY A 178 -0.25 -3.92 5.32
C GLY A 178 0.65 -4.61 4.31
N ILE A 179 1.89 -4.14 4.11
CA ILE A 179 2.84 -4.72 3.16
C ILE A 179 3.77 -5.67 3.91
N HIS A 180 3.60 -6.97 3.66
CA HIS A 180 4.48 -7.99 4.23
C HIS A 180 5.75 -8.10 3.38
N ILE A 181 6.92 -8.07 4.02
CA ILE A 181 8.22 -8.12 3.36
C ILE A 181 9.07 -9.20 4.01
N VAL A 182 9.70 -10.03 3.18
CA VAL A 182 10.61 -11.09 3.64
C VAL A 182 11.85 -10.42 4.25
N PRO A 183 12.42 -10.95 5.36
CA PRO A 183 13.55 -10.32 6.04
C PRO A 183 14.76 -10.02 5.14
N SER A 184 15.14 -10.93 4.22
CA SER A 184 16.24 -10.72 3.27
C SER A 184 15.99 -9.50 2.39
N LEU A 185 14.82 -9.44 1.76
CA LEU A 185 14.41 -8.34 0.90
C LEU A 185 14.32 -7.01 1.69
N PHE A 186 13.87 -7.07 2.95
CA PHE A 186 13.85 -5.89 3.81
C PHE A 186 15.25 -5.32 4.06
N VAL A 187 16.23 -6.18 4.31
CA VAL A 187 17.63 -5.76 4.50
C VAL A 187 18.15 -5.06 3.24
N GLU A 188 17.89 -5.61 2.06
CA GLU A 188 18.32 -4.98 0.79
C GLU A 188 17.64 -3.62 0.53
N VAL A 189 16.33 -3.53 0.78
CA VAL A 189 15.59 -2.26 0.70
C VAL A 189 16.16 -1.25 1.70
N PHE A 190 16.41 -1.68 2.93
CA PHE A 190 16.95 -0.85 4.00
C PHE A 190 18.34 -0.32 3.65
N GLN A 191 19.25 -1.16 3.18
CA GLN A 191 20.59 -0.77 2.73
C GLN A 191 20.52 0.33 1.66
N LYS A 192 19.56 0.24 0.71
CA LYS A 192 19.34 1.29 -0.28
C LYS A 192 18.79 2.57 0.31
N VAL A 193 17.91 2.49 1.30
CA VAL A 193 17.35 3.66 1.99
C VAL A 193 18.43 4.38 2.82
N TYR A 194 19.28 3.63 3.53
CA TYR A 194 20.26 4.16 4.47
C TYR A 194 21.64 4.47 3.85
N SER A 195 21.94 4.01 2.63
CA SER A 195 23.22 4.25 1.95
C SER A 195 23.61 5.75 1.90
N ARG A 196 24.92 6.06 1.88
CA ARG A 196 25.47 7.44 1.88
C ARG A 196 25.01 8.34 0.70
N GLY A 197 24.36 7.77 -0.32
CA GLY A 197 23.69 8.51 -1.41
C GLY A 197 22.16 8.41 -1.39
N GLY A 198 21.59 7.74 -0.40
CA GLY A 198 20.16 7.60 -0.20
C GLY A 198 19.51 8.94 0.12
N SER A 199 18.39 9.24 -0.52
CA SER A 199 17.65 10.52 -0.38
C SER A 199 17.05 10.77 1.01
N TYR A 200 17.42 9.96 2.00
CA TYR A 200 16.67 9.69 3.21
C TYR A 200 17.49 9.76 4.49
N VAL A 201 18.81 9.89 4.39
CA VAL A 201 19.74 10.21 5.49
C VAL A 201 20.43 11.51 5.09
N LYS A 202 20.36 12.56 5.92
CA LYS A 202 21.11 13.81 5.72
C LYS A 202 22.22 13.89 6.75
#